data_AF-A0ABD1K7D1-F1
#
_entry.id   AF-A0ABD1K7D1-F1
#
_cell.length_a   1.000
_cell.length_b   1.000
_cell.length_c   1.000
_cell.angle_alpha   90.00
_cell.angle_beta   90.00
_cell.angle_gamma   90.00
#
_symmetry.space_group_name_H-M   'P 1'
#
loop_
_entity.id
_entity.type
_entity.pdbx_description
1 polymer ?
#
loop_
_entity_poly.entity_id
_entity_poly.type
_entity_poly.pdbx_seq_one_letter_code
_entity_poly.pdbx_strand_id
1 'polypeptide(L)'
;MQEGKNEQNILSVTAISNMEEEGLVKHTGGCHCGAVRFEVLSDPNLHVFECNCSICTKKQNLHFIVPRAHFTLLKGSDNLATYTFNTHQAKHMFCKTCGVQSFYTPRSNPDGFGVAPHCLDLGTVRSVTVEKFNGQDWEESMQKHQTIRNMSKPSE
;
A
#
# COMPACT_ATOMS: atom_id res chain seq x y z
N MET A 1 11.63 46.63 -0.66
CA MET A 1 11.66 45.84 0.59
C MET A 1 10.23 45.48 0.93
N GLN A 2 9.73 44.25 0.94
CA GLN A 2 10.27 42.93 0.68
C GLN A 2 9.05 42.13 0.18
N GLU A 3 9.06 41.67 -1.07
CA GLU A 3 8.13 40.64 -1.53
C GLU A 3 8.71 39.30 -1.09
N GLY A 4 7.99 38.61 -0.22
CA GLY A 4 8.46 37.37 0.39
C GLY A 4 7.29 36.66 1.04
N LYS A 5 6.31 36.24 0.24
CA LYS A 5 5.27 35.32 0.67
C LYS A 5 5.09 34.20 -0.35
N ASN A 6 5.59 33.04 0.07
CA ASN A 6 4.85 31.77 0.04
C ASN A 6 4.99 30.85 -1.19
N GLU A 7 6.22 30.53 -1.59
CA GLU A 7 6.49 29.41 -2.51
C GLU A 7 6.18 28.02 -1.92
N GLN A 8 6.15 27.87 -0.58
CA GLN A 8 5.85 26.58 0.07
C GLN A 8 4.36 26.19 0.06
N ASN A 9 3.45 27.14 -0.17
CA ASN A 9 2.01 26.88 -0.15
C ASN A 9 1.41 26.64 -1.55
N ILE A 10 2.18 26.87 -2.61
CA ILE A 10 1.76 26.64 -4.00
C ILE A 10 2.00 25.17 -4.38
N LEU A 11 3.14 24.60 -3.95
CA LEU A 11 3.49 23.18 -4.17
C LEU A 11 2.46 22.21 -3.57
N SER A 12 1.86 22.54 -2.41
CA SER A 12 0.85 21.70 -1.76
C SER A 12 -0.51 21.77 -2.45
N VAL A 13 -0.92 22.95 -2.93
CA VAL A 13 -2.20 23.16 -3.59
C VAL A 13 -2.21 22.51 -4.98
N THR A 14 -1.11 22.59 -5.74
CA THR A 14 -1.00 21.95 -7.05
C THR A 14 -0.97 20.42 -6.96
N ALA A 15 -0.38 19.86 -5.89
CA ALA A 15 -0.40 18.41 -5.65
C ALA A 15 -1.80 17.91 -5.28
N ILE A 16 -2.55 18.68 -4.47
CA ILE A 16 -3.94 18.34 -4.11
C ILE A 16 -4.87 18.46 -5.34
N SER A 17 -4.70 19.49 -6.18
CA SER A 17 -5.53 19.65 -7.39
C SER A 17 -5.30 18.57 -8.44
N ASN A 18 -4.06 18.07 -8.58
CA ASN A 18 -3.76 16.97 -9.51
C ASN A 18 -4.26 15.61 -9.00
N MET A 19 -4.44 15.44 -7.68
CA MET A 19 -4.94 14.19 -7.08
C MET A 19 -6.46 14.02 -7.16
N GLU A 20 -7.21 15.12 -7.28
CA GLU A 20 -8.66 15.10 -7.47
C GLU A 20 -9.05 14.69 -8.91
N GLU A 21 -8.18 14.87 -9.91
CA GLU A 21 -8.43 14.45 -11.29
C GLU A 21 -8.33 12.91 -11.51
N GLU A 22 -7.64 12.17 -10.63
CA GLU A 22 -7.48 10.71 -10.75
C GLU A 22 -8.57 9.88 -10.01
N GLY A 23 -9.57 10.52 -9.39
CA GLY A 23 -10.64 9.81 -8.66
C GLY A 23 -10.19 9.07 -7.40
N LEU A 24 -8.95 9.32 -6.95
CA LEU A 24 -8.39 8.73 -5.74
C LEU A 24 -8.99 9.39 -4.49
N VAL A 25 -9.12 8.61 -3.42
CA VAL A 25 -9.50 9.12 -2.09
C VAL A 25 -8.43 8.77 -1.08
N LYS A 26 -8.34 9.59 -0.03
CA LYS A 26 -7.50 9.28 1.12
C LYS A 26 -8.19 8.29 2.04
N HIS A 27 -7.58 7.11 2.20
CA HIS A 27 -7.89 6.17 3.26
C HIS A 27 -6.92 6.37 4.42
N THR A 28 -7.37 6.09 5.63
CA THR A 28 -6.48 5.99 6.81
C THR A 28 -6.53 4.57 7.35
N GLY A 29 -5.51 4.16 8.09
CA GLY A 29 -5.47 2.82 8.64
C GLY A 29 -4.30 2.61 9.59
N GLY A 30 -4.16 1.38 10.05
CA GLY A 30 -3.09 1.01 10.95
C GLY A 30 -3.16 -0.41 11.46
N CYS A 31 -2.24 -0.74 12.35
CA CYS A 31 -2.30 -2.00 13.09
C CYS A 31 -3.42 -1.95 14.15
N HIS A 32 -3.82 -3.13 14.65
CA HIS A 32 -4.89 -3.27 15.67
C HIS A 32 -4.71 -2.38 16.91
N CYS A 33 -3.49 -2.32 17.49
CA CYS A 33 -3.25 -1.54 18.71
C CYS A 33 -3.08 -0.02 18.47
N GLY A 34 -3.12 0.45 17.21
CA GLY A 34 -2.93 1.86 16.86
C GLY A 34 -1.50 2.39 17.03
N ALA A 35 -0.53 1.54 17.37
CA ALA A 35 0.87 1.96 17.49
C ALA A 35 1.52 2.28 16.13
N VAL A 36 1.06 1.63 15.06
CA VAL A 36 1.39 1.91 13.66
C VAL A 36 0.17 2.50 12.98
N ARG A 37 0.31 3.68 12.37
CA ARG A 37 -0.76 4.39 11.65
C ARG A 37 -0.24 4.98 10.34
N PHE A 38 -1.07 4.95 9.30
CA PHE A 38 -0.73 5.46 7.97
C PHE A 38 -1.94 6.12 7.30
N GLU A 39 -1.66 6.85 6.23
CA GLU A 39 -2.63 7.25 5.22
C GLU A 39 -2.19 6.75 3.84
N VAL A 40 -3.17 6.51 2.97
CA VAL A 40 -2.93 6.02 1.61
C VAL A 40 -3.95 6.62 0.63
N LEU A 41 -3.47 7.07 -0.53
CA LEU A 41 -4.31 7.47 -1.66
C LEU A 41 -4.56 6.28 -2.58
N SER A 42 -5.83 5.96 -2.83
CA SER A 42 -6.24 4.85 -3.69
C SER A 42 -7.68 5.04 -4.18
N ASP A 43 -8.06 4.37 -5.27
CA ASP A 43 -9.46 4.25 -5.69
C ASP A 43 -10.31 3.75 -4.50
N PRO A 44 -11.51 4.32 -4.26
CA PRO A 44 -12.42 3.81 -3.23
C PRO A 44 -12.95 2.39 -3.51
N ASN A 45 -12.87 1.91 -4.76
CA ASN A 45 -13.16 0.55 -5.20
C ASN A 45 -11.85 -0.25 -5.28
N LEU A 46 -11.52 -0.96 -4.22
CA LEU A 46 -10.22 -1.59 -4.07
C LEU A 46 -10.11 -2.86 -4.94
N HIS A 47 -9.07 -2.91 -5.76
CA HIS A 47 -8.64 -4.12 -6.44
C HIS A 47 -7.60 -4.85 -5.58
N VAL A 48 -8.00 -5.97 -4.98
CA VAL A 48 -7.26 -6.69 -3.95
C VAL A 48 -6.76 -8.02 -4.49
N PHE A 49 -5.49 -8.34 -4.22
CA PHE A 49 -4.86 -9.61 -4.59
C PHE A 49 -4.85 -10.59 -3.41
N GLU A 50 -5.29 -11.81 -3.68
CA GLU A 50 -5.17 -12.98 -2.80
C GLU A 50 -4.08 -13.92 -3.33
N CYS A 51 -2.92 -13.92 -2.67
CA CYS A 51 -1.78 -14.75 -3.08
C CYS A 51 -1.75 -16.07 -2.30
N ASN A 52 -1.57 -17.19 -3.00
CA ASN A 52 -1.50 -18.54 -2.40
C ASN A 52 -0.07 -19.02 -2.05
N CYS A 53 0.95 -18.15 -2.06
CA CYS A 53 2.30 -18.56 -1.66
C CYS A 53 2.36 -18.86 -0.16
N SER A 54 3.35 -19.64 0.27
CA SER A 54 3.40 -20.21 1.62
C SER A 54 3.23 -19.20 2.76
N ILE A 55 3.85 -18.02 2.66
CA ILE A 55 3.72 -16.96 3.67
C ILE A 55 2.37 -16.25 3.59
N CYS A 56 1.84 -16.00 2.38
CA CYS A 56 0.58 -15.30 2.19
C CYS A 56 -0.61 -16.15 2.64
N THR A 57 -0.58 -17.47 2.36
CA THR A 57 -1.57 -18.42 2.87
C THR A 57 -1.59 -18.44 4.41
N LYS A 58 -0.42 -18.49 5.06
CA LYS A 58 -0.33 -18.49 6.53
C LYS A 58 -0.82 -17.19 7.17
N LYS A 59 -0.68 -16.06 6.48
CA LYS A 59 -1.11 -14.74 6.94
C LYS A 59 -2.55 -14.38 6.53
N GLN A 60 -3.16 -15.15 5.63
CA GLN A 60 -4.38 -14.76 4.92
C GLN A 60 -4.22 -13.37 4.28
N ASN A 61 -3.09 -13.16 3.58
CA ASN A 61 -2.69 -11.85 3.10
C ASN A 61 -3.48 -11.42 1.85
N LEU A 62 -4.55 -10.66 2.09
CA LEU A 62 -5.23 -9.83 1.09
C LEU A 62 -4.58 -8.45 1.05
N HIS A 63 -4.27 -7.94 -0.13
CA HIS A 63 -3.68 -6.60 -0.27
C HIS A 63 -4.00 -5.93 -1.60
N PHE A 64 -4.19 -4.61 -1.60
CA PHE A 64 -4.11 -3.79 -2.80
C PHE A 64 -2.75 -3.10 -2.84
N ILE A 65 -2.29 -2.68 -4.01
CA ILE A 65 -0.95 -2.11 -4.20
C ILE A 65 -1.08 -0.64 -4.61
N VAL A 66 -0.25 0.21 -4.03
CA VAL A 66 -0.15 1.63 -4.36
C VAL A 66 1.30 2.05 -4.64
N PRO A 67 1.52 3.09 -5.47
CA PRO A 67 2.83 3.74 -5.58
C PRO A 67 3.32 4.26 -4.22
N ARG A 68 4.63 4.29 -4.00
CA ARG A 68 5.21 4.85 -2.75
C ARG A 68 4.79 6.30 -2.51
N ALA A 69 4.62 7.10 -3.56
CA ALA A 69 4.18 8.48 -3.45
C ALA A 69 2.76 8.63 -2.86
N HIS A 70 1.95 7.57 -2.91
CA HIS A 70 0.58 7.57 -2.43
C HIS A 70 0.46 7.05 -0.99
N PHE A 71 1.58 6.74 -0.32
CA PHE A 71 1.58 6.18 1.03
C PHE A 71 2.40 7.05 1.98
N THR A 72 1.81 7.40 3.13
CA THR A 72 2.51 8.12 4.20
C THR A 72 2.36 7.36 5.51
N LEU A 73 3.50 7.01 6.12
CA LEU A 73 3.52 6.48 7.49
C LEU A 73 3.40 7.64 8.47
N LEU A 74 2.31 7.67 9.25
CA LEU A 74 2.02 8.75 10.20
C LEU A 74 2.62 8.49 11.58
N LYS A 75 2.71 7.22 12.00
CA LYS A 75 3.21 6.82 13.33
C LYS A 75 3.76 5.39 13.32
N GLY A 76 4.74 5.13 14.18
CA GLY A 76 5.16 3.78 14.56
C GLY A 76 6.26 3.18 13.70
N SER A 77 7.10 4.02 13.08
CA SER A 77 8.29 3.57 12.32
C SER A 77 9.22 2.72 13.17
N ASP A 78 9.44 3.12 14.42
CA ASP A 78 10.19 2.42 15.45
C ASP A 78 9.47 1.18 15.99
N ASN A 79 8.16 1.06 15.78
CA ASN A 79 7.35 -0.07 16.25
C ASN A 79 7.08 -1.14 15.18
N LEU A 80 7.74 -1.04 14.02
CA LEU A 80 7.68 -2.04 12.96
C LEU A 80 8.85 -3.01 13.07
N ALA A 81 8.57 -4.29 12.85
CA ALA A 81 9.57 -5.32 12.57
C ALA A 81 9.45 -5.76 11.11
N THR A 82 10.55 -6.15 10.50
CA THR A 82 10.59 -6.63 9.11
C THR A 82 11.08 -8.06 9.05
N TYR A 83 10.31 -8.91 8.38
CA TYR A 83 10.70 -10.26 8.00
C TYR A 83 10.89 -10.34 6.48
N THR A 84 11.95 -11.02 6.04
CA THR A 84 12.26 -11.19 4.61
C THR A 84 12.94 -12.53 4.40
N PHE A 85 12.70 -13.15 3.24
CA PHE A 85 13.21 -14.48 2.91
C PHE A 85 13.29 -14.66 1.38
N ASN A 86 13.83 -15.80 0.93
CA ASN A 86 13.99 -16.14 -0.48
C ASN A 86 14.78 -15.06 -1.24
N THR A 87 14.15 -14.28 -2.12
CA THR A 87 14.83 -13.22 -2.89
C THR A 87 15.15 -11.98 -2.06
N HIS A 88 14.68 -11.92 -0.81
CA HIS A 88 14.79 -10.78 0.09
C HIS A 88 14.18 -9.47 -0.43
N GLN A 89 13.44 -9.50 -1.55
CA GLN A 89 12.81 -8.32 -2.14
C GLN A 89 11.56 -7.91 -1.37
N ALA A 90 10.69 -8.87 -1.06
CA ALA A 90 9.54 -8.60 -0.20
C ALA A 90 10.01 -8.26 1.22
N LYS A 91 9.47 -7.17 1.77
CA LYS A 91 9.69 -6.73 3.15
C LYS A 91 8.38 -6.85 3.90
N HIS A 92 8.17 -7.98 4.57
CA HIS A 92 6.97 -8.21 5.37
C HIS A 92 7.05 -7.46 6.68
N MET A 93 6.33 -6.35 6.79
CA MET A 93 6.40 -5.44 7.93
C MET A 93 5.21 -5.67 8.87
N PHE A 94 5.44 -5.76 10.17
CA PHE A 94 4.37 -5.96 11.14
C PHE A 94 4.63 -5.22 12.44
N CYS A 95 3.56 -4.86 13.14
CA CYS A 95 3.63 -4.19 14.42
C CYS A 95 4.26 -5.11 15.49
N LYS A 96 5.32 -4.66 16.16
CA LYS A 96 5.98 -5.40 17.25
C LYS A 96 5.06 -5.62 18.45
N THR A 97 4.07 -4.76 18.65
CA THR A 97 3.15 -4.83 19.80
C THR A 97 2.02 -5.83 19.57
N CYS A 98 1.38 -5.83 18.39
CA CYS A 98 0.19 -6.66 18.16
C CYS A 98 0.32 -7.67 17.01
N GLY A 99 1.47 -7.77 16.35
CA GLY A 99 1.73 -8.74 15.28
C GLY A 99 1.06 -8.45 13.94
N VAL A 100 0.18 -7.45 13.85
CA VAL A 100 -0.57 -7.13 12.63
C VAL A 100 0.34 -6.55 11.54
N GLN A 101 0.27 -7.13 10.34
CA GLN A 101 0.85 -6.58 9.10
C GLN A 101 -0.21 -5.73 8.41
N SER A 102 -0.19 -4.42 8.66
CA SER A 102 -1.14 -3.50 8.05
C SER A 102 -0.73 -3.04 6.65
N PHE A 103 0.57 -3.10 6.34
CA PHE A 103 1.13 -2.89 5.00
C PHE A 103 2.49 -3.59 4.90
N TYR A 104 3.01 -3.76 3.68
CA TYR A 104 4.32 -4.35 3.43
C TYR A 104 4.87 -3.93 2.07
N THR A 105 6.15 -4.16 1.79
CA THR A 105 6.70 -4.02 0.44
C THR A 105 6.61 -5.36 -0.29
N PRO A 106 5.80 -5.51 -1.35
CA PRO A 106 5.67 -6.77 -2.10
C PRO A 106 6.86 -7.03 -3.03
N ARG A 107 7.11 -8.31 -3.37
CA ARG A 107 8.16 -8.69 -4.34
C ARG A 107 7.83 -8.19 -5.75
N SER A 108 6.55 -8.15 -6.13
CA SER A 108 6.10 -7.72 -7.46
C SER A 108 6.30 -6.22 -7.69
N ASN A 109 6.24 -5.42 -6.61
CA ASN A 109 6.24 -3.96 -6.65
C ASN A 109 7.15 -3.41 -5.54
N PRO A 110 8.49 -3.59 -5.65
CA PRO A 110 9.43 -3.17 -4.61
C PRO A 110 9.53 -1.64 -4.43
N ASP A 111 8.96 -0.90 -5.37
CA ASP A 111 8.82 0.56 -5.40
C ASP A 111 7.49 1.07 -4.83
N GLY A 112 6.60 0.18 -4.40
CA GLY A 112 5.31 0.52 -3.80
C GLY A 112 5.07 -0.17 -2.46
N PHE A 113 3.82 -0.09 -2.01
CA PHE A 113 3.34 -0.78 -0.82
C PHE A 113 2.10 -1.60 -1.13
N GLY A 114 2.04 -2.81 -0.57
CA GLY A 114 0.82 -3.59 -0.45
C GLY A 114 0.15 -3.26 0.87
N VAL A 115 -1.10 -2.80 0.84
CA VAL A 115 -1.87 -2.41 2.02
C VAL A 115 -2.97 -3.44 2.28
N ALA A 116 -3.08 -3.90 3.52
CA ALA A 116 -4.12 -4.83 3.92
C ALA A 116 -5.47 -4.09 4.03
N PRO A 117 -6.50 -4.43 3.23
CA PRO A 117 -7.76 -3.68 3.22
C PRO A 117 -8.50 -3.76 4.57
N HIS A 118 -8.36 -4.87 5.29
CA HIS A 118 -8.93 -5.06 6.63
C HIS A 118 -8.24 -4.25 7.74
N CYS A 119 -7.15 -3.54 7.42
CA CYS A 119 -6.46 -2.62 8.33
C CYS A 119 -6.77 -1.14 8.01
N LEU A 120 -7.66 -0.86 7.06
CA LEU A 120 -8.20 0.48 6.83
C LEU A 120 -9.26 0.81 7.86
N ASP A 121 -9.31 2.07 8.27
CA ASP A 121 -10.41 2.61 9.05
C ASP A 121 -11.68 2.69 8.17
N LEU A 122 -12.85 2.65 8.82
CA LEU A 122 -14.13 2.73 8.12
C LEU A 122 -14.33 4.13 7.51
N GLY A 123 -14.90 4.18 6.30
CA GLY A 123 -15.49 5.42 5.76
C GLY A 123 -15.31 5.63 4.26
N THR A 124 -14.12 5.32 3.71
CA THR A 124 -13.75 5.72 2.35
C THR A 124 -13.73 4.59 1.33
N VAL A 125 -13.75 3.33 1.78
CA VAL A 125 -13.88 2.15 0.91
C VAL A 125 -15.34 1.97 0.48
N ARG A 126 -15.57 1.87 -0.83
CA ARG A 126 -16.89 1.65 -1.44
C ARG A 126 -17.12 0.21 -1.85
N SER A 127 -16.12 -0.44 -2.43
CA SER A 127 -16.20 -1.85 -2.83
C SER A 127 -14.82 -2.52 -2.79
N VAL A 128 -14.81 -3.84 -2.77
CA VAL A 128 -13.60 -4.67 -2.82
C VAL A 128 -13.81 -5.78 -3.83
N THR A 129 -12.97 -5.82 -4.86
CA THR A 129 -12.88 -6.93 -5.82
C THR A 129 -11.62 -7.73 -5.51
N VAL A 130 -11.74 -9.05 -5.40
CA VAL A 130 -10.61 -9.93 -5.08
C VAL A 130 -10.18 -10.72 -6.31
N GLU A 131 -8.92 -10.59 -6.68
CA GLU A 131 -8.25 -11.36 -7.73
C GLU A 131 -7.29 -12.37 -7.10
N LYS A 132 -7.37 -13.63 -7.54
CA LYS A 132 -6.48 -14.68 -7.07
C LYS A 132 -5.16 -14.65 -7.83
N PHE A 133 -4.06 -14.76 -7.10
CA PHE A 133 -2.72 -14.81 -7.65
C PHE A 133 -2.02 -16.11 -7.25
N ASN A 134 -1.49 -16.85 -8.23
CA ASN A 134 -0.73 -18.06 -7.99
C ASN A 134 0.74 -17.75 -7.64
N GLY A 135 1.00 -17.45 -6.37
CA GLY A 135 2.35 -17.21 -5.89
C GLY A 135 3.18 -18.47 -5.60
N GLN A 136 2.62 -19.68 -5.76
CA GLN A 136 3.41 -20.92 -5.74
C GLN A 136 4.24 -21.05 -7.02
N ASP A 137 3.67 -20.67 -8.16
CA ASP A 137 4.32 -20.63 -9.47
C ASP A 137 4.62 -19.18 -9.87
N TRP A 138 5.43 -18.50 -9.05
CA TRP A 138 5.65 -17.05 -9.15
C TRP A 138 6.17 -16.61 -10.52
N GLU A 139 7.20 -17.27 -11.05
CA GLU A 139 7.88 -16.87 -12.28
C GLU A 139 6.92 -16.92 -13.48
N GLU A 140 6.13 -17.99 -13.59
CA GLU A 140 5.11 -18.15 -14.62
C GLU A 140 3.96 -17.14 -14.44
N SER A 141 3.46 -17.01 -13.21
CA SER A 141 2.37 -16.08 -12.90
C SER A 141 2.75 -14.65 -13.22
N MET A 142 3.97 -14.23 -12.89
CA MET A 142 4.44 -12.89 -13.23
C MET A 142 4.54 -12.66 -14.73
N GLN A 143 4.83 -13.66 -15.56
CA GLN A 143 4.85 -13.49 -17.02
C GLN A 143 3.45 -13.31 -17.60
N LYS A 144 2.47 -14.05 -17.07
CA LYS A 144 1.08 -14.02 -17.55
C LYS A 144 0.26 -12.85 -16.99
N HIS A 145 0.57 -12.43 -15.77
CA HIS A 145 -0.23 -11.47 -15.02
C HIS A 145 0.33 -10.05 -15.17
N GLN A 146 -0.08 -9.38 -16.24
CA GLN A 146 0.44 -8.04 -16.58
C GLN A 146 -0.05 -6.93 -15.63
N THR A 147 -1.22 -7.12 -15.01
CA THR A 147 -1.88 -6.10 -14.17
C THR A 147 -1.10 -5.79 -12.90
N ILE A 148 -0.67 -6.80 -12.14
CA ILE A 148 -0.03 -6.61 -10.82
C ILE A 148 1.29 -5.83 -10.91
N ARG A 149 2.07 -6.01 -12.00
CA ARG A 149 3.37 -5.37 -12.19
C ARG A 149 3.31 -3.84 -12.23
N ASN A 150 2.20 -3.31 -12.74
CA ASN A 150 2.06 -1.88 -13.01
C ASN A 150 1.33 -1.14 -11.89
N MET A 151 0.79 -1.84 -10.89
CA MET A 151 0.00 -1.23 -9.79
C MET A 151 0.77 -0.19 -8.95
N SER A 152 2.10 -0.22 -8.95
CA SER A 152 2.94 0.76 -8.25
C SER A 152 3.51 1.86 -9.16
N LYS A 153 3.23 1.79 -10.46
CA LYS A 153 3.60 2.83 -11.41
C LYS A 153 2.49 3.88 -11.43
N PRO A 154 2.82 5.18 -11.51
CA PRO A 154 1.81 6.20 -11.80
C PRO A 154 1.04 5.83 -13.08
N SER A 155 -0.24 6.15 -13.13
CA SER A 155 -0.98 6.26 -14.39
C SER A 155 -0.22 7.23 -15.30
N GLU A 156 0.05 6.82 -16.56
CA GLU A 156 0.53 7.76 -17.59
C GLU A 156 -0.54 8.80 -17.94
#